data_AF-A0A822A0J1-F1
#
_entry.id   AF-A0A822A0J1-F1
#
_cell.length_a   1.000
_cell.length_b   1.000
_cell.length_c   1.000
_cell.angle_alpha   90.00
_cell.angle_beta   90.00
_cell.angle_gamma   90.00
#
_symmetry.space_group_name_H-M   'P 1'
#
loop_
_entity.id
_entity.type
_entity.pdbx_description
1 polymer ?
#
loop_
_entity_poly.entity_id
_entity_poly.type
_entity_poly.pdbx_seq_one_letter_code
_entity_poly.pdbx_strand_id
1 'polypeptide(L)'
;MNKFKCEHQTLELCKRSLRRNLCLNREVINLLSYRGISNEHILVFQLRNILWLIASFFSNKSALCVLRDKILHVLPWLQISRHSNLSTEPFFRRLLLTTITNNLHQIVTRAHIRVPKARYMFGIVDEYKVLKEGQVFIQITDEDGHKTILEGPVAITKNPCHHPGDLRVLRAVNEKTLHHLYDVLVFPQQGSRPHASEISGSDLDGDEYTVIWDPTLVPISPNPTPYEYDSGPSPKPLNRIVTRNDRLKVILDICEQDNLGRLSNIHLVLVDQLGIDSEEAILLAAGLSQELDSVKSGEHPYTSDQIKNIVNTAGTTRPDFMQISDYEVYQSQKILGKLFRSAHHLNDTFKNAFSNDNNDISLDRNLLHTGYEEYIDFAQSLYKRYQFEMLEIIGSYGFSNEIDLFCCIESRNMKANERSDIQQTAQQLLKAIFQNIRKSFNNDLITYHKVKAKAAACYYVAYTDTSGKDKRMLSFPWLFAAPLLVDYSIASEDKETNDFMEYMFNSNSKLYHYLKKQLPSMMNLLPNGKQFTFMKILEICFESACATNNEQMINYAETLIEMLIAISKT
;
A
#
# COMPACT_ATOMS: atom_id res chain seq x y z
N MET A 1 -1.35 -32.36 -3.63
CA MET A 1 -2.67 -31.70 -3.51
C MET A 1 -3.65 -32.49 -2.66
N ASN A 2 -3.85 -33.80 -2.87
CA ASN A 2 -4.79 -34.60 -2.06
C ASN A 2 -4.35 -34.67 -0.58
N LYS A 3 -5.01 -33.92 0.30
CA LYS A 3 -4.72 -33.92 1.75
C LYS A 3 -5.42 -35.06 2.49
N PHE A 4 -6.57 -35.55 1.99
CA PHE A 4 -7.30 -36.71 2.51
C PHE A 4 -8.21 -37.31 1.41
N LYS A 5 -8.71 -38.54 1.63
CA LYS A 5 -9.62 -39.20 0.70
C LYS A 5 -11.00 -38.54 0.74
N CYS A 6 -11.50 -38.07 -0.39
CA CYS A 6 -12.77 -37.36 -0.51
C CYS A 6 -13.46 -37.75 -1.84
N GLU A 7 -14.79 -37.81 -1.84
CA GLU A 7 -15.62 -38.07 -3.04
C GLU A 7 -16.15 -36.77 -3.67
N HIS A 8 -15.88 -35.61 -3.08
CA HIS A 8 -16.31 -34.31 -3.58
C HIS A 8 -15.62 -33.98 -4.92
N GLN A 9 -16.42 -33.68 -5.95
CA GLN A 9 -15.92 -33.44 -7.32
C GLN A 9 -16.07 -31.98 -7.77
N THR A 10 -16.62 -31.11 -6.93
CA THR A 10 -16.82 -29.69 -7.29
C THR A 10 -15.51 -28.92 -7.16
N LEU A 11 -15.19 -28.13 -8.17
CA LEU A 11 -14.09 -27.16 -8.13
C LEU A 11 -14.54 -25.88 -7.41
N GLU A 12 -13.83 -25.50 -6.35
CA GLU A 12 -14.06 -24.28 -5.60
C GLU A 12 -12.88 -23.33 -5.78
N LEU A 13 -13.15 -22.09 -6.17
CA LEU A 13 -12.12 -21.07 -6.44
C LEU A 13 -11.95 -20.16 -5.23
N CYS A 14 -10.83 -20.29 -4.51
CA CYS A 14 -10.52 -19.41 -3.38
C CYS A 14 -9.98 -18.05 -3.82
N LYS A 15 -9.05 -18.03 -4.78
CA LYS A 15 -8.41 -16.82 -5.31
C LYS A 15 -8.06 -17.04 -6.79
N ARG A 16 -7.82 -15.93 -7.50
CA ARG A 16 -7.30 -15.91 -8.88
C ARG A 16 -6.12 -14.96 -8.98
N SER A 17 -5.23 -15.20 -9.92
CA SER A 17 -4.13 -14.27 -10.21
C SER A 17 -4.68 -12.90 -10.62
N LEU A 18 -4.08 -11.85 -10.06
CA LEU A 18 -4.38 -10.43 -10.32
C LEU A 18 -3.10 -9.60 -10.17
N ARG A 19 -3.06 -8.43 -10.81
CA ARG A 19 -2.05 -7.41 -10.54
C ARG A 19 -2.11 -6.98 -9.07
N ARG A 20 -1.09 -7.34 -8.29
CA ARG A 20 -0.96 -6.96 -6.87
C ARG A 20 0.33 -6.19 -6.65
N ASN A 21 0.18 -4.90 -6.34
CA ASN A 21 1.34 -4.04 -6.06
C ASN A 21 2.07 -4.51 -4.80
N LEU A 22 3.40 -4.47 -4.84
CA LEU A 22 4.24 -4.86 -3.72
C LEU A 22 4.55 -3.65 -2.83
N CYS A 23 4.56 -3.89 -1.53
CA CYS A 23 5.28 -3.07 -0.58
C CYS A 23 6.32 -3.92 0.16
N LEU A 24 7.47 -3.34 0.45
CA LEU A 24 8.46 -3.95 1.32
C LEU A 24 7.90 -4.07 2.74
N ASN A 25 8.47 -4.97 3.54
CA ASN A 25 8.27 -5.07 4.98
C ASN A 25 9.65 -5.14 5.67
N ARG A 26 9.65 -5.22 7.00
CA ARG A 26 10.88 -5.23 7.80
C ARG A 26 11.80 -6.39 7.45
N GLU A 27 11.23 -7.57 7.24
CA GLU A 27 11.94 -8.82 6.96
C GLU A 27 12.65 -8.75 5.60
N VAL A 28 11.93 -8.36 4.55
CA VAL A 28 12.51 -8.21 3.20
C VAL A 28 13.56 -7.11 3.17
N ILE A 29 13.36 -5.99 3.89
CA ILE A 29 14.36 -4.91 3.97
C ILE A 29 15.66 -5.40 4.62
N ASN A 30 15.57 -6.19 5.70
CA ASN A 30 16.74 -6.78 6.33
C ASN A 30 17.48 -7.73 5.38
N LEU A 31 16.76 -8.57 4.62
CA LEU A 31 17.36 -9.43 3.61
C LEU A 31 18.04 -8.65 2.48
N LEU A 32 17.41 -7.59 1.97
CA LEU A 32 18.00 -6.72 0.94
C LEU A 32 19.29 -6.05 1.45
N SER A 33 19.27 -5.51 2.67
CA SER A 33 20.45 -4.90 3.31
C SER A 33 21.57 -5.92 3.50
N TYR A 34 21.25 -7.12 4.02
CA TYR A 34 22.21 -8.23 4.15
C TYR A 34 22.81 -8.65 2.81
N ARG A 35 22.00 -8.68 1.75
CA ARG A 35 22.43 -9.03 0.39
C ARG A 35 23.22 -7.92 -0.31
N GLY A 36 23.52 -6.82 0.38
CA GLY A 36 24.42 -5.76 -0.07
C GLY A 36 23.74 -4.58 -0.75
N ILE A 37 22.41 -4.47 -0.70
CA ILE A 37 21.73 -3.24 -1.09
C ILE A 37 22.05 -2.16 -0.06
N SER A 38 22.64 -1.06 -0.50
CA SER A 38 23.07 0.01 0.40
C SER A 38 21.90 0.60 1.18
N ASN A 39 22.13 0.82 2.48
CA ASN A 39 21.17 1.40 3.41
C ASN A 39 20.75 2.80 2.96
N GLU A 40 21.67 3.58 2.38
CA GLU A 40 21.41 4.90 1.82
C GLU A 40 20.45 4.82 0.63
N HIS A 41 20.59 3.82 -0.24
CA HIS A 41 19.66 3.63 -1.36
C HIS A 41 18.24 3.28 -0.88
N ILE A 42 18.10 2.38 0.10
CA ILE A 42 16.79 2.02 0.66
C ILE A 42 16.14 3.25 1.33
N LEU A 43 16.93 4.05 2.05
CA LEU A 43 16.44 5.28 2.68
C LEU A 43 15.98 6.31 1.63
N VAL A 44 16.78 6.55 0.58
CA VAL A 44 16.38 7.44 -0.53
C VAL A 44 15.12 6.92 -1.23
N PHE A 45 14.99 5.60 -1.38
CA PHE A 45 13.82 4.98 -1.97
C PHE A 45 12.55 5.22 -1.13
N GLN A 46 12.63 5.10 0.19
CA GLN A 46 11.54 5.48 1.10
C GLN A 46 11.19 6.96 0.96
N LEU A 47 12.19 7.84 0.99
CA LEU A 47 11.98 9.28 0.91
C LEU A 47 11.27 9.67 -0.39
N ARG A 48 11.66 9.09 -1.52
CA ARG A 48 10.98 9.30 -2.81
C ARG A 48 9.51 8.86 -2.77
N ASN A 49 9.21 7.75 -2.09
CA ASN A 49 7.84 7.29 -1.90
C ASN A 49 7.02 8.29 -1.06
N ILE A 50 7.57 8.75 0.07
CA ILE A 50 6.91 9.74 0.93
C ILE A 50 6.69 11.05 0.18
N LEU A 51 7.71 11.56 -0.51
CA LEU A 51 7.61 12.80 -1.29
C LEU A 51 6.58 12.68 -2.42
N TRP A 52 6.50 11.54 -3.09
CA TRP A 52 5.48 11.31 -4.11
C TRP A 52 4.05 11.34 -3.52
N LEU A 53 3.86 10.75 -2.32
CA LEU A 53 2.59 10.83 -1.61
C LEU A 53 2.23 12.28 -1.26
N ILE A 54 3.17 13.06 -0.72
CA ILE A 54 2.91 14.46 -0.35
C ILE A 54 2.68 15.33 -1.59
N ALA A 55 3.45 15.11 -2.66
CA ALA A 55 3.30 15.80 -3.95
C ALA A 55 1.90 15.59 -4.56
N SER A 56 1.16 14.54 -4.17
CA SER A 56 -0.21 14.33 -4.63
C SER A 56 -1.21 15.40 -4.15
N PHE A 57 -0.88 16.21 -3.14
CA PHE A 57 -1.66 17.41 -2.81
C PHE A 57 -1.51 18.55 -3.82
N PHE A 58 -0.47 18.52 -4.65
CA PHE A 58 -0.14 19.63 -5.53
C PHE A 58 -0.31 19.30 -7.01
N SER A 59 -0.56 18.03 -7.33
CA SER A 59 -0.73 17.57 -8.70
C SER A 59 -1.96 16.69 -8.82
N ASN A 60 -2.92 17.09 -9.64
CA ASN A 60 -4.11 16.29 -9.94
C ASN A 60 -3.76 14.91 -10.48
N LYS A 61 -2.71 14.82 -11.30
CA LYS A 61 -2.24 13.55 -11.86
C LYS A 61 -1.78 12.61 -10.76
N SER A 62 -0.95 13.11 -9.84
CA SER A 62 -0.49 12.33 -8.69
C SER A 62 -1.64 12.01 -7.71
N ALA A 63 -2.56 12.94 -7.48
CA ALA A 63 -3.77 12.72 -6.69
C ALA A 63 -4.61 11.56 -7.25
N LEU A 64 -4.88 11.58 -8.56
CA LEU A 64 -5.60 10.50 -9.24
C LEU A 64 -4.90 9.16 -9.09
N CYS A 65 -3.57 9.11 -9.24
CA CYS A 65 -2.82 7.87 -9.06
C CYS A 65 -2.93 7.33 -7.62
N VAL A 66 -2.80 8.19 -6.60
CA VAL A 66 -2.93 7.78 -5.20
C VAL A 66 -4.34 7.28 -4.90
N LEU A 67 -5.37 8.03 -5.30
CA LEU A 67 -6.76 7.69 -5.03
C LEU A 67 -7.18 6.43 -5.79
N ARG A 68 -6.89 6.33 -7.09
CA ARG A 68 -7.28 5.18 -7.93
C ARG A 68 -6.70 3.88 -7.40
N ASP A 69 -5.48 3.88 -6.87
CA ASP A 69 -4.81 2.67 -6.38
C ASP A 69 -5.30 2.21 -5.00
N LYS A 70 -5.79 3.14 -4.17
CA LYS A 70 -5.96 2.90 -2.73
C LYS A 70 -7.40 2.89 -2.25
N ILE A 71 -8.34 3.46 -3.00
CA ILE A 71 -9.73 3.54 -2.56
C ILE A 71 -10.63 2.59 -3.34
N LEU A 72 -11.78 2.27 -2.76
CA LEU A 72 -12.75 1.36 -3.38
C LEU A 72 -13.10 1.81 -4.81
N HIS A 73 -12.91 0.91 -5.78
CA HIS A 73 -13.14 1.18 -7.20
C HIS A 73 -14.65 1.19 -7.54
N VAL A 74 -15.36 2.20 -7.04
CA VAL A 74 -16.79 2.45 -7.29
C VAL A 74 -17.04 3.80 -7.97
N LEU A 75 -16.09 4.73 -7.83
CA LEU A 75 -16.15 6.05 -8.42
C LEU A 75 -15.84 6.02 -9.93
N PRO A 76 -16.50 6.87 -10.74
CA PRO A 76 -16.26 6.99 -12.18
C PRO A 76 -14.96 7.77 -12.47
N TRP A 77 -13.81 7.16 -12.22
CA TRP A 77 -12.49 7.80 -12.30
C TRP A 77 -12.16 8.46 -13.64
N LEU A 78 -12.61 7.87 -14.74
CA LEU A 78 -12.41 8.42 -16.09
C LEU A 78 -13.08 9.79 -16.28
N GLN A 79 -14.21 10.01 -15.61
CA GLN A 79 -14.92 11.28 -15.65
C GLN A 79 -14.37 12.23 -14.60
N ILE A 80 -14.06 11.73 -13.41
CA ILE A 80 -13.45 12.51 -12.33
C ILE A 80 -12.08 13.06 -12.74
N SER A 81 -11.32 12.35 -13.58
CA SER A 81 -10.02 12.83 -14.06
C SER A 81 -10.10 14.08 -14.93
N ARG A 82 -11.30 14.49 -15.37
CA ARG A 82 -11.53 15.76 -16.07
C ARG A 82 -11.66 16.95 -15.12
N HIS A 83 -11.86 16.68 -13.84
CA HIS A 83 -11.93 17.73 -12.83
C HIS A 83 -10.54 18.35 -12.64
N SER A 84 -10.45 19.67 -12.81
CA SER A 84 -9.18 20.39 -12.79
C SER A 84 -8.61 20.65 -11.40
N ASN A 85 -9.32 20.28 -10.32
CA ASN A 85 -8.80 20.51 -8.97
C ASN A 85 -9.28 19.49 -7.92
N LEU A 86 -8.73 18.29 -7.94
CA LEU A 86 -9.04 17.23 -6.98
C LEU A 86 -8.41 17.48 -5.61
N SER A 87 -7.28 18.18 -5.56
CA SER A 87 -6.58 18.41 -4.30
C SER A 87 -7.20 19.49 -3.42
N THR A 88 -8.05 20.36 -3.98
CA THR A 88 -8.83 21.35 -3.20
C THR A 88 -10.28 20.94 -2.99
N GLU A 89 -10.83 20.06 -3.84
CA GLU A 89 -12.22 19.63 -3.73
C GLU A 89 -12.43 18.90 -2.38
N PRO A 90 -13.38 19.33 -1.52
CA PRO A 90 -13.54 18.84 -0.16
C PRO A 90 -13.59 17.31 0.02
N PHE A 91 -14.28 16.57 -0.86
CA PHE A 91 -14.38 15.12 -0.77
C PHE A 91 -13.04 14.43 -1.12
N PHE A 92 -12.48 14.74 -2.28
CA PHE A 92 -11.21 14.17 -2.75
C PHE A 92 -10.02 14.59 -1.89
N ARG A 93 -10.00 15.82 -1.40
CA ARG A 93 -8.99 16.30 -0.46
C ARG A 93 -9.00 15.52 0.85
N ARG A 94 -10.18 15.21 1.39
CA ARG A 94 -10.32 14.35 2.58
C ARG A 94 -9.87 12.92 2.29
N LEU A 95 -10.25 12.36 1.13
CA LEU A 95 -9.76 11.05 0.71
C LEU A 95 -8.22 11.02 0.59
N LEU A 96 -7.61 12.05 0.01
CA LEU A 96 -6.16 12.19 -0.12
C LEU A 96 -5.49 12.27 1.25
N LEU A 97 -5.96 13.16 2.12
CA LEU A 97 -5.46 13.32 3.49
C LEU A 97 -5.49 12.01 4.26
N THR A 98 -6.64 11.33 4.27
CA THR A 98 -6.81 10.06 4.97
C THR A 98 -5.94 8.97 4.36
N THR A 99 -5.88 8.87 3.03
CA THR A 99 -5.04 7.89 2.34
C THR A 99 -3.56 8.10 2.65
N ILE A 100 -3.06 9.32 2.55
CA ILE A 100 -1.65 9.66 2.79
C ILE A 100 -1.30 9.43 4.25
N THR A 101 -2.14 9.90 5.18
CA THR A 101 -1.95 9.66 6.62
C THR A 101 -1.85 8.17 6.93
N ASN A 102 -2.74 7.35 6.36
CA ASN A 102 -2.67 5.91 6.55
C ASN A 102 -1.40 5.30 5.93
N ASN A 103 -1.00 5.71 4.72
CA ASN A 103 0.23 5.20 4.09
C ASN A 103 1.48 5.58 4.90
N LEU A 104 1.58 6.83 5.38
CA LEU A 104 2.66 7.27 6.27
C LEU A 104 2.68 6.46 7.56
N HIS A 105 1.51 6.24 8.17
CA HIS A 105 1.39 5.37 9.34
C HIS A 105 1.88 3.94 9.06
N GLN A 106 1.53 3.33 7.92
CA GLN A 106 2.03 1.99 7.55
C GLN A 106 3.55 1.99 7.29
N ILE A 107 4.11 3.04 6.71
CA ILE A 107 5.57 3.18 6.53
C ILE A 107 6.25 3.25 7.90
N VAL A 108 5.75 4.08 8.83
CA VAL A 108 6.32 4.21 10.18
C VAL A 108 6.21 2.90 10.97
N THR A 109 5.01 2.30 11.02
CA THR A 109 4.74 1.16 11.91
C THR A 109 5.16 -0.19 11.33
N ARG A 110 5.34 -0.32 10.01
CA ARG A 110 5.60 -1.61 9.35
C ARG A 110 6.67 -1.57 8.27
N ALA A 111 7.29 -0.41 8.03
CA ALA A 111 8.22 -0.20 6.91
C ALA A 111 7.59 -0.54 5.55
N HIS A 112 6.28 -0.27 5.40
CA HIS A 112 5.50 -0.64 4.23
C HIS A 112 5.75 0.26 3.02
N ILE A 113 6.92 0.13 2.39
CA ILE A 113 7.39 1.01 1.32
C ILE A 113 7.00 0.43 -0.05
N ARG A 114 6.22 1.17 -0.85
CA ARG A 114 5.77 0.72 -2.18
C ARG A 114 6.94 0.60 -3.15
N VAL A 115 6.97 -0.49 -3.92
CA VAL A 115 7.97 -0.70 -4.99
C VAL A 115 7.26 -0.79 -6.34
N PRO A 116 7.34 0.25 -7.20
CA PRO A 116 6.64 0.26 -8.50
C PRO A 116 7.05 -0.87 -9.44
N LYS A 117 8.33 -1.26 -9.43
CA LYS A 117 8.88 -2.36 -10.23
C LYS A 117 8.95 -3.66 -9.42
N ALA A 118 7.84 -3.99 -8.77
CA ALA A 118 7.66 -5.24 -8.03
C ALA A 118 6.18 -5.61 -7.87
N ARG A 119 5.89 -6.91 -7.68
CA ARG A 119 4.53 -7.43 -7.45
C ARG A 119 4.54 -8.63 -6.52
N TYR A 120 3.40 -8.86 -5.88
CA TYR A 120 3.06 -10.19 -5.37
C TYR A 120 2.52 -11.05 -6.51
N MET A 121 3.04 -12.27 -6.66
CA MET A 121 2.63 -13.19 -7.73
C MET A 121 2.45 -14.60 -7.19
N PHE A 122 1.44 -15.33 -7.67
CA PHE A 122 1.36 -16.77 -7.40
C PHE A 122 2.53 -17.48 -8.07
N GLY A 123 3.16 -18.40 -7.33
CA GLY A 123 4.13 -19.33 -7.91
C GLY A 123 3.42 -20.48 -8.60
N ILE A 124 3.85 -20.82 -9.81
CA ILE A 124 3.43 -22.03 -10.54
C ILE A 124 4.65 -22.73 -11.13
N VAL A 125 4.47 -23.97 -11.58
CA VAL A 125 5.53 -24.75 -12.23
C VAL A 125 5.40 -24.66 -13.74
N ASP A 126 6.53 -24.66 -14.44
CA ASP A 126 6.61 -24.86 -15.88
C ASP A 126 6.28 -26.32 -16.24
N GLU A 127 5.03 -26.56 -16.66
CA GLU A 127 4.56 -27.87 -17.10
C GLU A 127 5.15 -28.32 -18.46
N TYR A 128 5.74 -27.40 -19.23
CA TYR A 128 6.33 -27.68 -20.54
C TYR A 128 7.81 -28.04 -20.48
N LYS A 129 8.47 -27.88 -19.32
CA LYS A 129 9.89 -28.17 -19.10
C LYS A 129 10.81 -27.39 -20.05
N VAL A 130 10.47 -26.15 -20.38
CA VAL A 130 11.28 -25.26 -21.23
C VAL A 130 12.26 -24.41 -20.43
N LEU A 131 11.98 -24.13 -19.16
CA LEU A 131 12.85 -23.37 -18.27
C LEU A 131 13.94 -24.27 -17.65
N LYS A 132 15.18 -23.75 -17.64
CA LYS A 132 16.34 -24.37 -16.99
C LYS A 132 16.46 -23.94 -15.53
N GLU A 133 17.26 -24.68 -14.76
CA GLU A 133 17.65 -24.27 -13.40
C GLU A 133 18.25 -22.85 -13.42
N GLY A 134 17.82 -22.01 -12.48
CA GLY A 134 18.16 -20.60 -12.38
C GLY A 134 17.29 -19.65 -13.23
N GLN A 135 16.40 -20.17 -14.07
CA GLN A 135 15.50 -19.37 -14.92
C GLN A 135 14.08 -19.32 -14.36
N VAL A 136 13.38 -18.22 -14.64
CA VAL A 136 11.94 -18.08 -14.39
C VAL A 136 11.27 -17.41 -15.59
N PHE A 137 9.97 -17.61 -15.77
CA PHE A 137 9.18 -16.81 -16.72
C PHE A 137 8.22 -15.91 -15.97
N ILE A 138 8.19 -14.64 -16.35
CA ILE A 138 7.31 -13.62 -15.77
C ILE A 138 6.80 -12.71 -16.87
N GLN A 139 5.47 -12.60 -16.97
CA GLN A 139 4.79 -11.65 -17.83
C GLN A 139 3.78 -10.86 -16.98
N ILE A 140 3.86 -9.53 -17.03
CA ILE A 140 3.04 -8.64 -16.20
C ILE A 140 2.01 -7.90 -17.04
N THR A 141 0.83 -7.67 -16.49
CA THR A 141 -0.21 -6.83 -17.10
C THR A 141 -0.18 -5.41 -16.51
N ASP A 142 -0.23 -4.35 -17.32
CA ASP A 142 -0.39 -2.97 -16.83
C ASP A 142 -1.87 -2.61 -16.50
N GLU A 143 -2.16 -1.33 -16.27
CA GLU A 143 -3.53 -0.85 -15.94
C GLU A 143 -4.49 -0.89 -17.11
N ASP A 144 -3.97 -0.84 -18.33
CA ASP A 144 -4.72 -0.82 -19.58
C ASP A 144 -4.86 -2.23 -20.19
N GLY A 145 -4.27 -3.24 -19.53
CA GLY A 145 -4.32 -4.62 -19.95
C GLY A 145 -3.15 -5.04 -20.85
N HIS A 146 -2.18 -4.15 -21.11
CA HIS A 146 -1.02 -4.48 -21.92
C HIS A 146 -0.08 -5.42 -21.16
N LYS A 147 0.41 -6.44 -21.87
CA LYS A 147 1.28 -7.46 -21.32
C LYS A 147 2.73 -7.16 -21.68
N THR A 148 3.61 -7.20 -20.67
CA THR A 148 5.06 -7.02 -20.84
C THR A 148 5.78 -8.21 -20.25
N ILE A 149 6.66 -8.83 -21.02
CA ILE A 149 7.53 -9.92 -20.55
C ILE A 149 8.74 -9.31 -19.86
N LEU A 150 9.10 -9.83 -18.68
CA LEU A 150 10.30 -9.41 -17.97
C LEU A 150 11.50 -10.25 -18.42
N GLU A 151 12.64 -9.61 -18.60
CA GLU A 151 13.91 -10.26 -18.92
C GLU A 151 15.02 -9.72 -18.01
N GLY A 152 15.93 -10.58 -17.57
CA GLY A 152 17.05 -10.20 -16.71
C GLY A 152 16.90 -10.64 -15.25
N PRO A 153 17.75 -10.14 -14.34
CA PRO A 153 17.78 -10.60 -12.96
C PRO A 153 16.55 -10.10 -12.19
N VAL A 154 15.96 -10.98 -11.38
CA VAL A 154 14.81 -10.70 -10.52
C VAL A 154 15.08 -11.25 -9.12
N ALA A 155 14.80 -10.45 -8.09
CA ALA A 155 14.87 -10.87 -6.71
C ALA A 155 13.50 -11.42 -6.27
N ILE A 156 13.52 -12.62 -5.69
CA ILE A 156 12.32 -13.37 -5.31
C ILE A 156 12.46 -13.81 -3.85
N THR A 157 11.40 -13.63 -3.08
CA THR A 157 11.28 -14.16 -1.71
C THR A 157 9.81 -14.46 -1.40
N LYS A 158 9.52 -15.13 -0.28
CA LYS A 158 8.16 -15.38 0.21
C LYS A 158 8.06 -14.92 1.66
N ASN A 159 6.99 -14.20 2.00
CA ASN A 159 6.72 -13.89 3.40
C ASN A 159 6.01 -15.06 4.10
N PRO A 160 6.35 -15.37 5.37
CA PRO A 160 7.44 -14.78 6.15
C PRO A 160 8.84 -15.30 5.72
N CYS A 161 9.83 -14.41 5.63
CA CYS A 161 11.22 -14.73 5.22
C CYS A 161 12.22 -14.32 6.32
N HIS A 162 12.72 -15.28 7.07
CA HIS A 162 13.56 -15.03 8.25
C HIS A 162 15.02 -15.40 8.02
N HIS A 163 15.28 -16.40 7.18
CA HIS A 163 16.62 -16.91 6.98
C HIS A 163 17.36 -16.09 5.90
N PRO A 164 18.68 -15.83 6.05
CA PRO A 164 19.46 -15.06 5.06
C PRO A 164 19.40 -15.63 3.63
N GLY A 165 19.16 -16.94 3.50
CA GLY A 165 19.02 -17.65 2.23
C GLY A 165 17.64 -17.54 1.55
N ASP A 166 16.64 -16.93 2.19
CA ASP A 166 15.25 -16.90 1.69
C ASP A 166 15.03 -15.98 0.50
N LEU A 167 15.90 -14.98 0.33
CA LEU A 167 15.89 -14.15 -0.88
C LEU A 167 16.78 -14.79 -1.94
N ARG A 168 16.23 -15.05 -3.12
CA ARG A 168 16.95 -15.64 -4.25
C ARG A 168 16.90 -14.70 -5.45
N VAL A 169 18.02 -14.53 -6.14
CA VAL A 169 18.09 -13.85 -7.43
C VAL A 169 18.09 -14.90 -8.53
N LEU A 170 17.06 -14.88 -9.37
CA LEU A 170 16.90 -15.76 -10.55
C LEU A 170 16.88 -14.91 -11.82
N ARG A 171 16.93 -15.55 -12.99
CA ARG A 171 16.91 -14.85 -14.28
C ARG A 171 15.56 -15.04 -14.98
N ALA A 172 14.82 -13.94 -15.12
CA ALA A 172 13.65 -13.89 -15.99
C ALA A 172 14.07 -14.04 -17.46
N VAL A 173 13.40 -14.92 -18.20
CA VAL A 173 13.66 -15.20 -19.61
C VAL A 173 12.37 -15.16 -20.43
N ASN A 174 12.52 -14.85 -21.71
CA ASN A 174 11.42 -14.81 -22.65
C ASN A 174 11.24 -16.16 -23.35
N GLU A 175 10.28 -16.96 -22.89
CA GLU A 175 9.94 -18.26 -23.47
C GLU A 175 8.57 -18.23 -24.13
N LYS A 176 8.54 -18.40 -25.47
CA LYS A 176 7.32 -18.28 -26.28
C LYS A 176 6.22 -19.25 -25.87
N THR A 177 6.60 -20.47 -25.49
CA THR A 177 5.65 -21.51 -25.04
C THR A 177 4.85 -21.04 -23.81
N LEU A 178 5.39 -20.12 -23.01
CA LEU A 178 4.80 -19.65 -21.75
C LEU A 178 4.04 -18.31 -21.88
N HIS A 179 3.95 -17.68 -23.06
CA HIS A 179 3.31 -16.37 -23.27
C HIS A 179 1.83 -16.30 -22.90
N HIS A 180 1.16 -17.45 -22.78
CA HIS A 180 -0.22 -17.53 -22.32
C HIS A 180 -0.37 -17.30 -20.80
N LEU A 181 0.71 -17.43 -20.04
CA LEU A 181 0.77 -17.20 -18.59
C LEU A 181 1.11 -15.73 -18.30
N TYR A 182 0.39 -15.10 -17.38
CA TYR A 182 0.63 -13.71 -16.97
C TYR A 182 0.18 -13.48 -15.54
N ASP A 183 0.79 -12.47 -14.90
CA ASP A 183 0.64 -12.13 -13.48
C ASP A 183 0.88 -13.33 -12.54
N VAL A 184 1.77 -14.23 -12.95
CA VAL A 184 2.26 -15.39 -12.19
C VAL A 184 3.77 -15.50 -12.34
N LEU A 185 4.41 -16.11 -11.34
CA LEU A 185 5.83 -16.46 -11.36
C LEU A 185 5.95 -17.93 -11.74
N VAL A 186 6.55 -18.22 -12.91
CA VAL A 186 6.73 -19.61 -13.38
C VAL A 186 8.12 -20.09 -13.02
N PHE A 187 8.19 -21.10 -12.16
CA PHE A 187 9.42 -21.77 -11.77
C PHE A 187 9.77 -22.93 -12.73
N PRO A 188 11.06 -23.26 -12.89
CA PRO A 188 11.46 -24.40 -13.69
C PRO A 188 11.10 -25.70 -12.98
N GLN A 189 10.70 -26.70 -13.75
CA GLN A 189 10.59 -28.07 -13.23
C GLN A 189 11.96 -28.76 -13.11
N GLN A 190 12.97 -28.25 -13.85
CA GLN A 190 14.31 -28.81 -13.91
C GLN A 190 15.23 -28.20 -12.84
N GLY A 191 16.17 -29.00 -12.33
CA GLY A 191 17.21 -28.55 -11.40
C GLY A 191 17.49 -29.56 -10.30
N SER A 192 18.51 -29.27 -9.49
CA SER A 192 18.91 -30.11 -8.35
C SER A 192 17.94 -30.00 -7.16
N ARG A 193 17.39 -28.80 -6.96
CA ARG A 193 16.40 -28.49 -5.92
C ARG A 193 15.34 -27.53 -6.50
N PRO A 194 14.04 -27.72 -6.21
CA PRO A 194 13.00 -26.78 -6.64
C PRO A 194 13.23 -25.39 -6.04
N HIS A 195 13.29 -24.34 -6.88
CA HIS A 195 13.49 -22.96 -6.41
C HIS A 195 12.42 -22.47 -5.43
N ALA A 196 11.19 -22.96 -5.55
CA ALA A 196 10.14 -22.71 -4.55
C ALA A 196 10.59 -23.16 -3.14
N SER A 197 11.11 -24.38 -3.02
CA SER A 197 11.62 -24.92 -1.75
C SER A 197 12.87 -24.19 -1.23
N GLU A 198 13.66 -23.57 -2.10
CA GLU A 198 14.79 -22.72 -1.69
C GLU A 198 14.34 -21.41 -1.02
N ILE A 199 13.09 -21.01 -1.22
CA ILE A 199 12.52 -19.72 -0.79
C ILE A 199 11.55 -19.99 0.36
N SER A 200 12.04 -19.89 1.60
CA SER A 200 11.23 -20.05 2.82
C SER A 200 10.42 -21.36 2.86
N GLY A 201 10.97 -22.44 2.32
CA GLY A 201 10.33 -23.77 2.30
C GLY A 201 9.00 -23.80 1.53
N SER A 202 8.81 -22.88 0.58
CA SER A 202 7.54 -22.71 -0.14
C SER A 202 7.14 -23.93 -0.97
N ASP A 203 5.82 -24.14 -1.04
CA ASP A 203 5.20 -25.05 -2.00
C ASP A 203 4.39 -24.26 -3.04
N LEU A 204 3.82 -24.96 -4.02
CA LEU A 204 3.04 -24.35 -5.11
C LEU A 204 1.54 -24.64 -4.95
N ASP A 205 1.02 -24.67 -3.72
CA ASP A 205 -0.42 -24.91 -3.45
C ASP A 205 -1.26 -23.63 -3.26
N GLY A 206 -0.64 -22.47 -3.48
CA GLY A 206 -1.26 -21.15 -3.37
C GLY A 206 -0.31 -20.04 -2.90
N ASP A 207 0.99 -20.34 -2.73
CA ASP A 207 1.98 -19.39 -2.23
C ASP A 207 2.16 -18.17 -3.15
N GLU A 208 2.26 -17.01 -2.50
CA GLU A 208 2.48 -15.72 -3.14
C GLU A 208 3.90 -15.21 -2.87
N TYR A 209 4.62 -14.91 -3.95
CA TYR A 209 6.00 -14.49 -3.92
C TYR A 209 6.12 -12.98 -4.09
N THR A 210 7.02 -12.39 -3.32
CA THR A 210 7.56 -11.05 -3.55
C THR A 210 8.52 -11.13 -4.73
N VAL A 211 8.17 -10.49 -5.86
CA VAL A 211 9.00 -10.44 -7.07
C VAL A 211 9.41 -9.01 -7.34
N ILE A 212 10.71 -8.72 -7.28
CA ILE A 212 11.30 -7.39 -7.49
C ILE A 212 12.19 -7.43 -8.73
N TRP A 213 11.93 -6.54 -9.69
CA TRP A 213 12.76 -6.37 -10.90
C TRP A 213 13.26 -4.93 -11.03
N ASP A 214 13.21 -4.15 -9.94
CA ASP A 214 13.88 -2.86 -9.88
C ASP A 214 15.40 -3.08 -9.83
N PRO A 215 16.17 -2.64 -10.83
CA PRO A 215 17.63 -2.86 -10.85
C PRO A 215 18.35 -2.25 -9.63
N THR A 216 17.74 -1.27 -8.96
CA THR A 216 18.33 -0.65 -7.75
C THR A 216 18.08 -1.45 -6.47
N LEU A 217 17.18 -2.43 -6.50
CA LEU A 217 16.81 -3.28 -5.37
C LEU A 217 17.08 -4.78 -5.63
N VAL A 218 17.58 -5.16 -6.81
CA VAL A 218 17.99 -6.53 -7.10
C VAL A 218 19.45 -6.71 -6.66
N PRO A 219 19.74 -7.61 -5.71
CA PRO A 219 21.11 -7.86 -5.28
C PRO A 219 22.00 -8.41 -6.41
N ILE A 220 23.26 -7.97 -6.41
CA ILE A 220 24.29 -8.48 -7.33
C ILE A 220 25.12 -9.60 -6.67
N SER A 221 25.04 -9.71 -5.35
CA SER A 221 25.71 -10.77 -4.59
C SER A 221 25.18 -12.16 -5.00
N PRO A 222 26.07 -13.18 -5.06
CA PRO A 222 25.64 -14.56 -5.28
C PRO A 222 24.59 -14.98 -4.26
N ASN A 223 23.71 -15.92 -4.65
CA ASN A 223 22.74 -16.45 -3.71
C ASN A 223 23.46 -17.25 -2.60
N PRO A 224 23.16 -16.98 -1.31
CA PRO A 224 23.61 -17.83 -0.21
C PRO A 224 23.07 -19.25 -0.36
N THR A 225 23.68 -20.20 0.35
CA THR A 225 23.13 -21.55 0.47
C THR A 225 21.70 -21.48 1.02
N PRO A 226 20.70 -22.06 0.34
CA PRO A 226 19.33 -22.05 0.83
C PRO A 226 19.21 -22.93 2.06
N TYR A 227 18.44 -22.50 3.05
CA TYR A 227 18.20 -23.31 4.25
C TYR A 227 17.43 -24.57 3.90
N GLU A 228 17.74 -25.67 4.59
CA GLU A 228 16.99 -26.92 4.46
C GLU A 228 15.80 -26.88 5.40
N TYR A 229 14.66 -26.45 4.86
CA TYR A 229 13.39 -26.53 5.54
C TYR A 229 12.93 -27.98 5.51
N ASP A 230 13.28 -28.73 6.55
CA ASP A 230 12.77 -30.08 6.73
C ASP A 230 11.24 -30.04 6.76
N SER A 231 10.62 -30.90 5.96
CA SER A 231 9.19 -31.19 6.11
C SER A 231 9.03 -31.76 7.51
N GLY A 232 8.43 -30.99 8.42
CA GLY A 232 8.25 -31.39 9.80
C GLY A 232 7.61 -32.80 9.92
N PRO A 233 7.66 -33.39 11.13
CA PRO A 233 7.15 -34.74 11.34
C PRO A 233 5.71 -34.87 10.84
N SER A 234 5.45 -35.96 10.12
CA SER A 234 4.12 -36.22 9.56
C SER A 234 3.07 -36.20 10.68
N PRO A 235 1.89 -35.60 10.44
CA PRO A 235 0.83 -35.56 11.45
C PRO A 235 0.56 -36.97 11.98
N LYS A 236 0.46 -37.12 13.30
CA LYS A 236 0.22 -38.43 13.93
C LYS A 236 -1.18 -38.92 13.55
N PRO A 237 -1.31 -40.01 12.77
CA PRO A 237 -2.62 -40.49 12.36
C PRO A 237 -3.38 -41.05 13.57
N LEU A 238 -4.67 -40.71 13.66
CA LEU A 238 -5.58 -41.37 14.59
C LEU A 238 -6.10 -42.65 13.94
N ASN A 239 -5.77 -43.81 14.50
CA ASN A 239 -6.28 -45.12 14.05
C ASN A 239 -7.74 -45.37 14.47
N ARG A 240 -8.55 -44.31 14.58
CA ARG A 240 -9.95 -44.33 15.00
C ARG A 240 -10.70 -43.13 14.44
N ILE A 241 -12.04 -43.19 14.47
CA ILE A 241 -12.89 -42.06 14.07
C ILE A 241 -12.61 -40.85 14.96
N VAL A 242 -12.51 -39.67 14.34
CA VAL A 242 -12.32 -38.38 15.01
C VAL A 242 -13.56 -38.02 15.82
N THR A 243 -13.40 -37.83 17.12
CA THR A 243 -14.46 -37.45 18.05
C THR A 243 -14.56 -35.94 18.19
N ARG A 244 -15.64 -35.45 18.83
CA ARG A 244 -15.76 -34.03 19.20
C ARG A 244 -14.63 -33.58 20.13
N ASN A 245 -14.22 -34.44 21.06
CA ASN A 245 -13.16 -34.12 22.02
C ASN A 245 -11.80 -33.95 21.35
N ASP A 246 -11.50 -34.72 20.30
CA ASP A 246 -10.27 -34.54 19.53
C ASP A 246 -10.22 -33.16 18.87
N ARG A 247 -11.34 -32.73 18.28
CA ARG A 247 -11.43 -31.38 17.67
C ARG A 247 -11.29 -30.27 18.70
N LEU A 248 -11.95 -30.42 19.86
CA LEU A 248 -11.84 -29.45 20.95
C LEU A 248 -10.41 -29.36 21.48
N LYS A 249 -9.73 -30.51 21.61
CA LYS A 249 -8.33 -30.55 22.03
C LYS A 249 -7.44 -29.77 21.05
N VAL A 250 -7.55 -30.03 19.75
CA VAL A 250 -6.77 -29.29 18.73
C VAL A 250 -7.02 -27.78 18.81
N ILE A 251 -8.27 -27.36 19.01
CA ILE A 251 -8.59 -25.93 19.17
C ILE A 251 -7.95 -25.35 20.43
N LEU A 252 -7.99 -26.08 21.56
CA LEU A 252 -7.35 -25.65 22.80
C LEU A 252 -5.83 -25.57 22.65
N ASP A 253 -5.21 -26.58 22.04
CA ASP A 253 -3.77 -26.62 21.76
C ASP A 253 -3.37 -25.38 20.93
N ILE A 254 -4.09 -25.08 19.83
CA ILE A 254 -3.85 -23.88 19.00
C ILE A 254 -4.01 -22.58 19.79
N CYS A 255 -5.04 -22.48 20.64
CA CYS A 255 -5.31 -21.26 21.43
C CYS A 255 -4.25 -21.03 22.54
N GLU A 256 -3.71 -22.09 23.12
CA GLU A 256 -2.71 -22.01 24.20
C GLU A 256 -1.31 -21.66 23.67
N GLN A 257 -1.06 -21.78 22.37
CA GLN A 257 0.29 -21.84 21.79
C GLN A 257 0.58 -20.76 20.73
N ASP A 258 -0.10 -19.60 20.76
CA ASP A 258 0.14 -18.48 19.83
C ASP A 258 1.45 -17.72 20.14
N ASN A 259 2.60 -18.35 19.87
CA ASN A 259 3.93 -17.77 20.08
C ASN A 259 4.58 -17.24 18.79
N LEU A 260 4.03 -17.54 17.61
CA LEU A 260 4.64 -17.21 16.33
C LEU A 260 4.92 -15.71 16.18
N GLY A 261 3.92 -14.86 16.48
CA GLY A 261 4.07 -13.40 16.42
C GLY A 261 5.11 -12.87 17.43
N ARG A 262 5.16 -13.47 18.63
CA ARG A 262 6.13 -13.12 19.66
C ARG A 262 7.56 -13.48 19.23
N LEU A 263 7.77 -14.71 18.76
CA LEU A 263 9.07 -15.18 18.28
C LEU A 263 9.54 -14.39 17.06
N SER A 264 8.64 -14.03 16.14
CA SER A 264 8.94 -13.19 14.98
C SER A 264 9.44 -11.80 15.40
N ASN A 265 8.80 -11.20 16.41
CA ASN A 265 9.26 -9.93 16.98
C ASN A 265 10.63 -10.05 17.64
N ILE A 266 10.90 -11.14 18.37
CA ILE A 266 12.21 -11.39 18.96
C ILE A 266 13.28 -11.58 17.87
N HIS A 267 12.96 -12.25 16.77
CA HIS A 267 13.86 -12.37 15.63
C HIS A 267 14.27 -11.01 15.07
N LEU A 268 13.34 -10.05 14.94
CA LEU A 268 13.70 -8.68 14.53
C LEU A 268 14.68 -8.00 15.51
N VAL A 269 14.55 -8.25 16.82
CA VAL A 269 15.48 -7.71 17.83
C VAL A 269 16.86 -8.32 17.68
N LEU A 270 16.95 -9.65 17.55
CA LEU A 270 18.23 -10.35 17.37
C LEU A 270 18.92 -9.95 16.06
N VAL A 271 18.17 -9.80 14.97
CA VAL A 271 18.71 -9.32 13.69
C VAL A 271 19.28 -7.91 13.81
N ASP A 272 18.62 -7.02 14.58
CA ASP A 272 19.11 -5.65 14.78
C ASP A 272 20.41 -5.62 15.61
N GLN A 273 20.46 -6.43 16.67
CA GLN A 273 21.59 -6.49 17.62
C GLN A 273 22.80 -7.27 17.08
N LEU A 274 22.58 -8.46 16.54
CA LEU A 274 23.61 -9.45 16.22
C LEU A 274 23.81 -9.65 14.71
N GLY A 275 22.80 -9.33 13.90
CA GLY A 275 22.80 -9.60 12.46
C GLY A 275 21.97 -10.83 12.08
N ILE A 276 21.52 -10.88 10.82
CA ILE A 276 20.64 -11.95 10.30
C ILE A 276 21.36 -13.28 10.09
N ASP A 277 22.69 -13.25 9.98
CA ASP A 277 23.58 -14.40 9.85
C ASP A 277 24.21 -14.84 11.18
N SER A 278 23.78 -14.25 12.30
CA SER A 278 24.14 -14.74 13.64
C SER A 278 23.54 -16.12 13.90
N GLU A 279 24.23 -16.92 14.72
CA GLU A 279 23.77 -18.27 15.09
C GLU A 279 22.39 -18.20 15.75
N GLU A 280 22.18 -17.23 16.63
CA GLU A 280 20.91 -17.03 17.33
C GLU A 280 19.76 -16.67 16.38
N ALA A 281 20.01 -15.79 15.39
CA ALA A 281 19.00 -15.43 14.40
C ALA A 281 18.66 -16.62 13.48
N ILE A 282 19.67 -17.36 13.02
CA ILE A 282 19.49 -18.54 12.15
C ILE A 282 18.71 -19.65 12.89
N LEU A 283 19.08 -19.95 14.14
CA LEU A 283 18.38 -20.95 14.94
C LEU A 283 16.92 -20.55 15.20
N LEU A 284 16.65 -19.27 15.46
CA LEU A 284 15.29 -18.78 15.64
C LEU A 284 14.50 -18.76 14.32
N ALA A 285 15.12 -18.44 13.20
CA ALA A 285 14.50 -18.52 11.87
C ALA A 285 14.06 -19.95 11.54
N ALA A 286 14.90 -20.95 11.86
CA ALA A 286 14.57 -22.36 11.72
C ALA A 286 13.36 -22.75 12.58
N GLY A 287 13.37 -22.38 13.87
CA GLY A 287 12.24 -22.64 14.76
C GLY A 287 10.96 -21.93 14.34
N LEU A 288 11.04 -20.70 13.81
CA LEU A 288 9.86 -20.00 13.29
C LEU A 288 9.20 -20.73 12.12
N SER A 289 10.01 -21.35 11.24
CA SER A 289 9.47 -22.19 10.18
C SER A 289 8.77 -23.43 10.73
N GLN A 290 9.35 -24.08 11.73
CA GLN A 290 8.73 -25.26 12.37
C GLN A 290 7.45 -24.88 13.13
N GLU A 291 7.45 -23.74 13.82
CA GLU A 291 6.30 -23.21 14.54
C GLU A 291 5.14 -22.89 13.60
N LEU A 292 5.41 -22.40 12.38
CA LEU A 292 4.38 -22.16 11.37
C LEU A 292 3.66 -23.47 10.96
N ASP A 293 4.38 -24.58 10.88
CA ASP A 293 3.84 -25.90 10.55
C ASP A 293 3.27 -26.67 11.76
N SER A 294 3.48 -26.18 12.99
CA SER A 294 2.94 -26.78 14.21
C SER A 294 1.42 -26.91 14.21
N VAL A 295 0.70 -26.00 13.54
CA VAL A 295 -0.77 -26.08 13.37
C VAL A 295 -1.19 -27.33 12.60
N LYS A 296 -0.31 -27.87 11.75
CA LYS A 296 -0.56 -29.10 10.97
C LYS A 296 -0.09 -30.34 11.73
N SER A 297 1.07 -30.29 12.38
CA SER A 297 1.72 -31.44 13.01
C SER A 297 1.33 -31.65 14.48
N GLY A 298 0.96 -30.58 15.19
CA GLY A 298 0.81 -30.52 16.65
C GLY A 298 2.15 -30.51 17.40
N GLU A 299 3.28 -30.33 16.70
CA GLU A 299 4.61 -30.35 17.29
C GLU A 299 5.26 -28.96 17.24
N HIS A 300 5.57 -28.43 18.42
CA HIS A 300 6.23 -27.13 18.59
C HIS A 300 7.74 -27.32 18.75
N PRO A 301 8.57 -26.43 18.17
CA PRO A 301 10.03 -26.52 18.21
C PRO A 301 10.62 -26.15 19.57
N TYR A 302 9.88 -25.36 20.37
CA TYR A 302 10.36 -24.82 21.63
C TYR A 302 9.41 -25.10 22.79
N THR A 303 9.99 -25.53 23.91
CA THR A 303 9.31 -25.54 25.21
C THR A 303 9.19 -24.13 25.78
N SER A 304 8.27 -23.94 26.73
CA SER A 304 8.08 -22.65 27.42
C SER A 304 9.36 -22.09 28.03
N ASP A 305 10.26 -22.93 28.54
CA ASP A 305 11.53 -22.49 29.14
C ASP A 305 12.57 -22.10 28.07
N GLN A 306 12.59 -22.79 26.92
CA GLN A 306 13.41 -22.37 25.78
C GLN A 306 12.94 -21.01 25.23
N ILE A 307 11.63 -20.78 25.13
CA ILE A 307 11.08 -19.48 24.71
C ILE A 307 11.51 -18.38 25.68
N LYS A 308 11.44 -18.61 27.00
CA LYS A 308 11.93 -17.65 28.00
C LYS A 308 13.42 -17.36 27.80
N ASN A 309 14.25 -18.38 27.54
CA ASN A 309 15.67 -18.19 27.29
C ASN A 309 15.94 -17.36 26.03
N ILE A 310 15.25 -17.65 24.92
CA ILE A 310 15.34 -16.87 23.67
C ILE A 310 14.97 -15.40 23.91
N VAL A 311 13.89 -15.15 24.67
CA VAL A 311 13.46 -13.80 25.04
C VAL A 311 14.50 -13.10 25.93
N ASN A 312 15.12 -13.83 26.87
CA ASN A 312 16.17 -13.29 27.73
C ASN A 312 17.43 -12.94 26.94
N THR A 313 17.80 -13.72 25.92
CA THR A 313 18.94 -13.43 25.03
C THR A 313 18.73 -12.10 24.29
N ALA A 314 17.51 -11.80 23.85
CA ALA A 314 17.18 -10.51 23.24
C ALA A 314 17.18 -9.32 24.22
N GLY A 315 17.30 -9.59 25.52
CA GLY A 315 17.36 -8.60 26.58
C GLY A 315 16.02 -7.94 26.90
N THR A 316 16.07 -6.95 27.80
CA THR A 316 14.90 -6.18 28.28
C THR A 316 14.60 -4.94 27.45
N THR A 317 15.44 -4.61 26.46
CA THR A 317 15.29 -3.42 25.61
C THR A 317 14.84 -3.80 24.20
N ARG A 318 14.18 -2.87 23.50
CA ARG A 318 13.70 -3.05 22.12
C ARG A 318 14.15 -1.91 21.21
N PRO A 319 14.38 -2.16 19.91
CA PRO A 319 14.74 -1.09 19.00
C PRO A 319 13.57 -0.12 18.78
N ASP A 320 13.91 1.16 18.59
CA ASP A 320 12.98 2.28 18.42
C ASP A 320 11.89 2.07 17.37
N PHE A 321 12.22 1.41 16.26
CA PHE A 321 11.25 1.15 15.19
C PHE A 321 10.11 0.20 15.58
N MET A 322 10.21 -0.57 16.68
CA MET A 322 9.16 -1.51 17.10
C MET A 322 8.02 -0.83 17.86
N GLN A 323 8.24 0.32 18.50
CA GLN A 323 7.23 1.10 19.22
C GLN A 323 6.43 0.30 20.28
N ILE A 324 7.08 -0.60 21.02
CA ILE A 324 6.42 -1.38 22.08
C ILE A 324 6.53 -0.62 23.41
N SER A 325 5.40 -0.23 23.99
CA SER A 325 5.31 0.58 25.22
C SER A 325 5.90 -0.09 26.45
N ASP A 326 5.87 -1.42 26.50
CA ASP A 326 6.17 -2.20 27.71
C ASP A 326 7.68 -2.43 27.91
N TYR A 327 8.51 -1.95 26.99
CA TYR A 327 9.96 -2.15 27.00
C TYR A 327 10.71 -0.82 26.95
N GLU A 328 11.87 -0.79 27.60
CA GLU A 328 12.85 0.28 27.37
C GLU A 328 13.33 0.25 25.92
N VAL A 329 13.51 1.42 25.33
CA VAL A 329 13.80 1.56 23.89
C VAL A 329 15.24 2.00 23.67
N TYR A 330 15.94 1.35 22.75
CA TYR A 330 17.25 1.81 22.24
C TYR A 330 17.16 2.27 20.79
N GLN A 331 18.01 3.23 20.42
CA GLN A 331 18.05 3.76 19.06
C GLN A 331 18.81 2.81 18.13
N SER A 332 18.10 2.13 17.21
CA SER A 332 18.73 1.22 16.24
C SER A 332 19.63 2.00 15.27
N GLN A 333 20.84 1.48 15.06
CA GLN A 333 21.81 2.00 14.08
C GLN A 333 21.67 1.35 12.70
N LYS A 334 20.82 0.32 12.59
CA LYS A 334 20.57 -0.41 11.34
C LYS A 334 19.54 0.31 10.48
N ILE A 335 19.29 -0.24 9.28
CA ILE A 335 18.42 0.38 8.28
C ILE A 335 17.00 0.62 8.79
N LEU A 336 16.39 -0.32 9.52
CA LEU A 336 15.02 -0.17 10.03
C LEU A 336 14.88 1.00 11.01
N GLY A 337 15.84 1.20 11.92
CA GLY A 337 15.86 2.36 12.81
C GLY A 337 15.98 3.68 12.04
N LYS A 338 16.85 3.75 11.02
CA LYS A 338 17.00 4.94 10.17
C LYS A 338 15.73 5.25 9.39
N LEU A 339 15.10 4.23 8.78
CA LEU A 339 13.84 4.36 8.05
C LEU A 339 12.72 4.85 8.96
N PHE A 340 12.59 4.25 10.14
CA PHE A 340 11.59 4.62 11.14
C PHE A 340 11.71 6.08 11.55
N ARG A 341 12.89 6.52 12.01
CA ARG A 341 13.07 7.92 12.47
C ARG A 341 12.80 8.93 11.36
N SER A 342 13.26 8.64 10.14
CA SER A 342 13.01 9.49 8.97
C SER A 342 11.51 9.59 8.65
N ALA A 343 10.81 8.45 8.58
CA ALA A 343 9.38 8.43 8.29
C ALA A 343 8.54 9.03 9.42
N HIS A 344 8.92 8.77 10.68
CA HIS A 344 8.22 9.27 11.87
C HIS A 344 8.27 10.79 11.92
N HIS A 345 9.45 11.38 11.71
CA HIS A 345 9.60 12.82 11.66
C HIS A 345 8.74 13.45 10.56
N LEU A 346 8.75 12.88 9.35
CA LEU A 346 7.93 13.38 8.24
C LEU A 346 6.43 13.24 8.51
N ASN A 347 6.02 12.14 9.12
CA ASN A 347 4.64 11.90 9.50
C ASN A 347 4.16 12.90 10.57
N ASP A 348 5.00 13.23 11.55
CA ASP A 348 4.66 14.25 12.56
C ASP A 348 4.56 15.64 11.96
N THR A 349 5.52 16.03 11.10
CA THR A 349 5.46 17.32 10.40
C THR A 349 4.22 17.40 9.51
N PHE A 350 3.90 16.32 8.79
CA PHE A 350 2.68 16.23 7.99
C PHE A 350 1.42 16.39 8.86
N LYS A 351 1.30 15.62 9.95
CA LYS A 351 0.16 15.73 10.87
C LYS A 351 0.02 17.14 11.43
N ASN A 352 1.11 17.77 11.84
CA ASN A 352 1.08 19.13 12.38
C ASN A 352 0.61 20.13 11.32
N ALA A 353 1.16 20.08 10.11
CA ALA A 353 0.81 20.99 9.02
C ALA A 353 -0.65 20.87 8.56
N PHE A 354 -1.22 19.66 8.59
CA PHE A 354 -2.59 19.39 8.12
C PHE A 354 -3.60 19.18 9.26
N SER A 355 -3.19 19.25 10.53
CA SER A 355 -4.08 19.11 11.70
C SER A 355 -5.22 20.12 11.73
N ASN A 356 -4.96 21.33 11.21
CA ASN A 356 -5.91 22.43 11.12
C ASN A 356 -6.54 22.58 9.73
N ASP A 357 -6.41 21.57 8.85
CA ASP A 357 -7.09 21.54 7.55
C ASP A 357 -8.59 21.24 7.77
N ASN A 358 -9.26 22.15 8.48
CA ASN A 358 -10.69 22.30 8.48
C ASN A 358 -11.07 22.78 7.09
N ASN A 359 -11.19 21.84 6.16
CA ASN A 359 -11.79 22.10 4.87
C ASN A 359 -13.24 22.50 5.11
N ASP A 360 -13.45 23.80 5.31
CA ASP A 360 -14.75 24.43 5.22
C ASP A 360 -15.32 24.01 3.87
N ILE A 361 -16.46 23.35 3.94
CA ILE A 361 -17.10 22.78 2.76
C ILE A 361 -17.64 23.98 1.99
N SER A 362 -16.86 24.44 1.02
CA SER A 362 -17.22 25.49 0.10
C SER A 362 -17.87 24.88 -1.13
N LEU A 363 -18.83 25.63 -1.68
CA LEU A 363 -19.57 25.22 -2.85
C LEU A 363 -18.88 25.80 -4.09
N ASP A 364 -18.44 24.93 -5.01
CA ASP A 364 -17.92 25.36 -6.30
C ASP A 364 -19.08 25.78 -7.21
N ARG A 365 -19.17 27.08 -7.47
CA ARG A 365 -20.23 27.66 -8.31
C ARG A 365 -20.13 27.20 -9.76
N ASN A 366 -18.96 26.76 -10.23
CA ASN A 366 -18.79 26.23 -11.59
C ASN A 366 -19.48 24.87 -11.78
N LEU A 367 -19.81 24.18 -10.68
CA LEU A 367 -20.55 22.92 -10.72
C LEU A 367 -22.08 23.13 -10.63
N LEU A 368 -22.54 24.39 -10.46
CA LEU A 368 -23.96 24.74 -10.47
C LEU A 368 -24.44 25.09 -11.89
N HIS A 369 -25.00 24.09 -12.57
CA HIS A 369 -25.62 24.26 -13.88
C HIS A 369 -26.95 25.01 -13.79
N THR A 370 -27.26 25.88 -14.75
CA THR A 370 -28.51 26.68 -14.78
C THR A 370 -29.76 25.80 -14.70
N GLY A 371 -30.71 26.18 -13.84
CA GLY A 371 -31.99 25.46 -13.66
C GLY A 371 -31.92 24.29 -12.69
N TYR A 372 -30.85 24.17 -11.91
CA TYR A 372 -30.70 23.12 -10.90
C TYR A 372 -31.74 23.23 -9.77
N GLU A 373 -32.24 24.44 -9.52
CA GLU A 373 -33.20 24.76 -8.46
C GLU A 373 -34.50 23.94 -8.62
N GLU A 374 -34.92 23.69 -9.87
CA GLU A 374 -36.10 22.87 -10.19
C GLU A 374 -35.98 21.41 -9.72
N TYR A 375 -34.76 20.92 -9.50
CA TYR A 375 -34.47 19.53 -9.16
C TYR A 375 -34.04 19.34 -7.70
N ILE A 376 -34.06 20.39 -6.87
CA ILE A 376 -33.62 20.31 -5.46
C ILE A 376 -34.45 19.29 -4.67
N ASP A 377 -35.78 19.32 -4.77
CA ASP A 377 -36.66 18.40 -4.02
C ASP A 377 -36.43 16.93 -4.40
N PHE A 378 -36.25 16.68 -5.71
CA PHE A 378 -35.87 15.37 -6.23
C PHE A 378 -34.50 14.95 -5.66
N ALA A 379 -33.50 15.82 -5.78
CA ALA A 379 -32.15 15.57 -5.33
C ALA A 379 -32.09 15.31 -3.82
N GLN A 380 -32.90 16.01 -3.03
CA GLN A 380 -32.99 15.82 -1.58
C GLN A 380 -33.61 14.49 -1.19
N SER A 381 -34.64 14.05 -1.91
CA SER A 381 -35.24 12.72 -1.73
C SER A 381 -34.25 11.61 -2.07
N LEU A 382 -33.51 11.77 -3.19
CA LEU A 382 -32.50 10.81 -3.61
C LEU A 382 -31.28 10.79 -2.67
N TYR A 383 -30.84 11.96 -2.19
CA TYR A 383 -29.74 12.10 -1.24
C TYR A 383 -30.05 11.44 0.11
N LYS A 384 -31.25 11.64 0.66
CA LYS A 384 -31.67 10.98 1.91
C LYS A 384 -31.62 9.45 1.81
N ARG A 385 -32.04 8.90 0.66
CA ARG A 385 -31.93 7.47 0.40
C ARG A 385 -30.47 7.01 0.35
N TYR A 386 -29.63 7.72 -0.42
CA TYR A 386 -28.20 7.43 -0.49
C TYR A 386 -27.53 7.49 0.89
N GLN A 387 -27.80 8.54 1.65
CA GLN A 387 -27.28 8.75 3.00
C GLN A 387 -27.68 7.62 3.94
N PHE A 388 -28.94 7.17 3.89
CA PHE A 388 -29.40 6.03 4.70
C PHE A 388 -28.64 4.74 4.35
N GLU A 389 -28.57 4.38 3.06
CA GLU A 389 -27.88 3.16 2.61
C GLU A 389 -26.36 3.20 2.92
N MET A 390 -25.72 4.38 2.84
CA MET A 390 -24.32 4.58 3.22
C MET A 390 -24.10 4.41 4.73
N LEU A 391 -24.94 5.03 5.56
CA LEU A 391 -24.84 4.94 7.02
C LEU A 391 -25.05 3.51 7.54
N GLU A 392 -25.89 2.70 6.88
CA GLU A 392 -26.05 1.29 7.20
C GLU A 392 -24.75 0.50 7.01
N ILE A 393 -24.04 0.70 5.90
CA ILE A 393 -22.74 0.05 5.67
C ILE A 393 -21.71 0.54 6.70
N ILE A 394 -21.61 1.86 6.90
CA ILE A 394 -20.66 2.46 7.84
C ILE A 394 -20.84 1.85 9.24
N GLY A 395 -22.09 1.82 9.73
CA GLY A 395 -22.42 1.26 11.04
C GLY A 395 -22.23 -0.25 11.15
N SER A 396 -22.63 -1.01 10.12
CA SER A 396 -22.59 -2.48 10.16
C SER A 396 -21.17 -3.04 10.09
N TYR A 397 -20.29 -2.39 9.34
CA TYR A 397 -18.91 -2.85 9.11
C TYR A 397 -17.85 -2.10 9.94
N GLY A 398 -18.27 -1.16 10.81
CA GLY A 398 -17.38 -0.53 11.78
C GLY A 398 -16.46 0.55 11.21
N PHE A 399 -16.93 1.28 10.19
CA PHE A 399 -16.29 2.50 9.71
C PHE A 399 -16.80 3.71 10.51
N SER A 400 -16.01 4.78 10.65
CA SER A 400 -16.46 5.98 11.38
C SER A 400 -17.30 6.93 10.52
N ASN A 401 -16.96 7.05 9.23
CA ASN A 401 -17.53 8.02 8.30
C ASN A 401 -17.38 7.53 6.84
N GLU A 402 -17.84 8.32 5.86
CA GLU A 402 -17.75 7.95 4.44
C GLU A 402 -16.30 7.78 3.97
N ILE A 403 -15.39 8.65 4.43
CA ILE A 403 -13.99 8.66 3.98
C ILE A 403 -13.28 7.39 4.42
N ASP A 404 -13.51 6.96 5.66
CA ASP A 404 -13.03 5.70 6.21
C ASP A 404 -13.54 4.50 5.40
N LEU A 405 -14.81 4.50 5.02
CA LEU A 405 -15.40 3.46 4.17
C LEU A 405 -14.73 3.40 2.79
N PHE A 406 -14.56 4.54 2.10
CA PHE A 406 -13.89 4.58 0.79
C PHE A 406 -12.42 4.16 0.86
N CYS A 407 -11.71 4.56 1.92
CA CYS A 407 -10.30 4.22 2.15
C CYS A 407 -10.11 2.81 2.77
N CYS A 408 -11.20 2.14 3.17
CA CYS A 408 -11.19 0.88 3.93
C CYS A 408 -10.34 0.96 5.20
N ILE A 409 -10.54 2.02 5.99
CA ILE A 409 -9.88 2.21 7.29
C ILE A 409 -10.92 1.95 8.38
N GLU A 410 -10.83 0.78 9.03
CA GLU A 410 -11.76 0.45 10.12
C GLU A 410 -11.34 1.07 11.45
N SER A 411 -12.31 1.44 12.28
CA SER A 411 -12.05 1.97 13.63
C SER A 411 -11.74 0.85 14.64
N ARG A 412 -11.99 -0.42 14.29
CA ARG A 412 -11.81 -1.59 15.16
C ARG A 412 -10.51 -2.32 14.82
N ASN A 413 -9.78 -2.75 15.85
CA ASN A 413 -8.59 -3.60 15.69
C ASN A 413 -9.00 -5.01 15.22
N MET A 414 -9.13 -5.21 13.90
CA MET A 414 -9.48 -6.51 13.30
C MET A 414 -8.24 -7.25 12.75
N LYS A 415 -8.33 -8.59 12.67
CA LYS A 415 -7.28 -9.45 12.10
C LYS A 415 -7.19 -9.24 10.59
N ALA A 416 -6.02 -9.48 9.99
CA ALA A 416 -5.75 -9.17 8.58
C ALA A 416 -6.70 -9.87 7.58
N ASN A 417 -7.10 -11.12 7.83
CA ASN A 417 -8.01 -11.87 6.96
C ASN A 417 -9.42 -11.27 6.95
N GLU A 418 -9.92 -10.87 8.12
CA GLU A 418 -11.24 -10.23 8.26
C GLU A 418 -11.31 -8.91 7.48
N ARG A 419 -10.21 -8.14 7.44
CA ARG A 419 -10.13 -6.87 6.68
C ARG A 419 -10.30 -7.08 5.17
N SER A 420 -9.70 -8.11 4.60
CA SER A 420 -9.82 -8.41 3.16
C SER A 420 -11.26 -8.75 2.79
N ASP A 421 -11.94 -9.54 3.62
CA ASP A 421 -13.34 -9.93 3.40
C ASP A 421 -14.28 -8.73 3.56
N ILE A 422 -14.03 -7.87 4.55
CA ILE A 422 -14.78 -6.62 4.76
C ILE A 422 -14.60 -5.68 3.57
N GLN A 423 -13.36 -5.48 3.10
CA GLN A 423 -13.08 -4.64 1.93
C GLN A 423 -13.84 -5.11 0.69
N GLN A 424 -13.78 -6.43 0.40
CA GLN A 424 -14.47 -7.00 -0.76
C GLN A 424 -16.00 -6.86 -0.63
N THR A 425 -16.54 -7.11 0.56
CA THR A 425 -17.97 -6.99 0.84
C THR A 425 -18.44 -5.55 0.73
N ALA A 426 -17.74 -4.61 1.37
CA ALA A 426 -18.00 -3.17 1.29
C ALA A 426 -17.96 -2.68 -0.17
N GLN A 427 -16.99 -3.15 -0.96
CA GLN A 427 -16.93 -2.82 -2.39
C GLN A 427 -18.16 -3.30 -3.16
N GLN A 428 -18.63 -4.53 -2.92
CA GLN A 428 -19.81 -5.07 -3.58
C GLN A 428 -21.09 -4.32 -3.19
N LEU A 429 -21.26 -4.04 -1.90
CA LEU A 429 -22.42 -3.30 -1.40
C LEU A 429 -22.44 -1.87 -1.94
N LEU A 430 -21.32 -1.15 -1.90
CA LEU A 430 -21.21 0.18 -2.50
C LEU A 430 -21.52 0.18 -4.00
N LYS A 431 -21.04 -0.84 -4.75
CA LYS A 431 -21.40 -0.98 -6.18
C LYS A 431 -22.90 -1.13 -6.36
N ALA A 432 -23.58 -1.91 -5.52
CA ALA A 432 -25.02 -2.09 -5.58
C ALA A 432 -25.78 -0.78 -5.27
N ILE A 433 -25.39 -0.05 -4.21
CA ILE A 433 -25.95 1.28 -3.88
C ILE A 433 -25.80 2.22 -5.08
N PHE A 434 -24.58 2.34 -5.61
CA PHE A 434 -24.28 3.24 -6.73
C PHE A 434 -25.13 2.91 -7.96
N GLN A 435 -25.32 1.63 -8.27
CA GLN A 435 -26.17 1.20 -9.37
C GLN A 435 -27.64 1.55 -9.13
N ASN A 436 -28.17 1.34 -7.93
CA ASN A 436 -29.56 1.61 -7.59
C ASN A 436 -29.88 3.11 -7.59
N ILE A 437 -28.98 3.93 -7.05
CA ILE A 437 -29.09 5.38 -7.05
C ILE A 437 -28.99 5.95 -8.46
N ARG A 438 -28.06 5.45 -9.28
CA ARG A 438 -27.97 5.84 -10.71
C ARG A 438 -29.19 5.45 -11.52
N LYS A 439 -29.77 4.27 -11.28
CA LYS A 439 -31.05 3.88 -11.89
C LYS A 439 -32.14 4.89 -11.55
N SER A 440 -32.31 5.19 -10.25
CA SER A 440 -33.31 6.16 -9.77
C SER A 440 -33.11 7.57 -10.35
N PHE A 441 -31.86 7.99 -10.54
CA PHE A 441 -31.53 9.25 -11.19
C PHE A 441 -31.97 9.30 -12.67
N ASN A 442 -31.83 8.19 -13.39
CA ASN A 442 -32.13 8.06 -14.82
C ASN A 442 -33.57 7.61 -15.12
N ASN A 443 -34.48 7.61 -14.14
CA ASN A 443 -35.85 7.14 -14.31
C ASN A 443 -36.71 7.97 -15.29
N ASP A 444 -36.26 9.17 -15.66
CA ASP A 444 -37.01 10.08 -16.52
C ASP A 444 -36.27 10.33 -17.84
N LEU A 445 -36.99 10.27 -18.97
CA LEU A 445 -36.46 10.68 -20.28
C LEU A 445 -36.41 12.21 -20.35
N ILE A 446 -35.29 12.80 -19.96
CA ILE A 446 -35.06 14.24 -19.97
C ILE A 446 -33.98 14.64 -20.98
N THR A 447 -34.10 15.85 -21.52
CA THR A 447 -33.07 16.45 -22.40
C THR A 447 -31.75 16.62 -21.67
N TYR A 448 -30.63 16.57 -22.40
CA TYR A 448 -29.28 16.64 -21.83
C TYR A 448 -29.04 17.82 -20.86
N HIS A 449 -29.53 19.02 -21.18
CA HIS A 449 -29.42 20.19 -20.29
C HIS A 449 -30.10 19.97 -18.93
N LYS A 450 -31.23 19.28 -18.90
CA LYS A 450 -31.95 18.94 -17.66
C LYS A 450 -31.18 17.91 -16.83
N VAL A 451 -30.46 16.98 -17.47
CA VAL A 451 -29.60 16.01 -16.76
C VAL A 451 -28.47 16.73 -16.02
N LYS A 452 -27.87 17.78 -16.61
CA LYS A 452 -26.85 18.61 -15.96
C LYS A 452 -27.39 19.36 -14.75
N ALA A 453 -28.53 20.04 -14.91
CA ALA A 453 -29.22 20.73 -13.83
C ALA A 453 -29.57 19.77 -12.67
N LYS A 454 -30.08 18.58 -13.00
CA LYS A 454 -30.37 17.51 -12.02
C LYS A 454 -29.11 17.05 -11.27
N ALA A 455 -27.98 16.88 -11.96
CA ALA A 455 -26.70 16.53 -11.33
C ALA A 455 -26.15 17.67 -10.44
N ALA A 456 -26.26 18.92 -10.88
CA ALA A 456 -25.93 20.10 -10.08
C ALA A 456 -26.76 20.21 -8.81
N ALA A 457 -28.05 19.88 -8.87
CA ALA A 457 -28.92 19.83 -7.69
C ALA A 457 -28.44 18.78 -6.67
N CYS A 458 -27.99 17.60 -7.14
CA CYS A 458 -27.37 16.59 -6.28
C CYS A 458 -26.10 17.10 -5.59
N TYR A 459 -25.25 17.87 -6.30
CA TYR A 459 -24.08 18.53 -5.72
C TYR A 459 -24.47 19.57 -4.67
N TYR A 460 -25.40 20.45 -5.00
CA TYR A 460 -25.90 21.48 -4.09
C TYR A 460 -26.44 20.88 -2.78
N VAL A 461 -27.29 19.86 -2.84
CA VAL A 461 -27.89 19.23 -1.66
C VAL A 461 -26.84 18.61 -0.75
N ALA A 462 -25.85 17.88 -1.29
CA ALA A 462 -24.83 17.23 -0.47
C ALA A 462 -23.88 18.23 0.21
N TYR A 463 -23.55 19.34 -0.48
CA TYR A 463 -22.59 20.33 0.03
C TYR A 463 -23.23 21.36 0.96
N THR A 464 -24.56 21.54 0.91
CA THR A 464 -25.32 22.40 1.83
C THR A 464 -25.93 21.67 3.03
N ASP A 465 -25.84 20.33 3.09
CA ASP A 465 -26.44 19.51 4.14
C ASP A 465 -25.87 19.79 5.55
N THR A 466 -26.70 20.23 6.50
CA THR A 466 -26.27 20.57 7.87
C THR A 466 -26.27 19.39 8.86
N SER A 467 -26.46 18.15 8.40
CA SER A 467 -26.55 16.93 9.25
C SER A 467 -25.32 16.59 10.12
N GLY A 468 -24.24 17.38 10.03
CA GLY A 468 -22.97 17.18 10.77
C GLY A 468 -21.89 16.47 9.94
N LYS A 469 -20.62 16.61 10.34
CA LYS A 469 -19.46 16.11 9.58
C LYS A 469 -19.51 14.60 9.30
N ASP A 470 -20.01 13.80 10.23
CA ASP A 470 -20.04 12.32 10.12
C ASP A 470 -21.25 11.77 9.37
N LYS A 471 -22.30 12.58 9.19
CA LYS A 471 -23.53 12.19 8.48
C LYS A 471 -23.63 12.77 7.08
N ARG A 472 -22.90 13.85 6.79
CA ARG A 472 -22.85 14.46 5.47
C ARG A 472 -22.10 13.54 4.50
N MET A 473 -22.68 13.25 3.34
CA MET A 473 -22.13 12.33 2.34
C MET A 473 -21.70 13.09 1.08
N LEU A 474 -20.48 13.60 1.06
CA LEU A 474 -19.94 14.39 -0.06
C LEU A 474 -19.65 13.53 -1.29
N SER A 475 -19.60 12.21 -1.14
CA SER A 475 -19.50 11.25 -2.23
C SER A 475 -20.68 11.27 -3.22
N PHE A 476 -21.87 11.71 -2.78
CA PHE A 476 -23.13 11.62 -3.54
C PHE A 476 -23.10 12.22 -4.96
N PRO A 477 -22.69 13.48 -5.19
CA PRO A 477 -22.66 14.06 -6.52
C PRO A 477 -21.70 13.36 -7.49
N TRP A 478 -20.64 12.74 -6.98
CA TRP A 478 -19.62 12.09 -7.79
C TRP A 478 -20.13 10.78 -8.43
N LEU A 479 -21.28 10.25 -7.98
CA LEU A 479 -22.01 9.21 -8.72
C LEU A 479 -22.42 9.69 -10.11
N PHE A 480 -22.61 11.01 -10.27
CA PHE A 480 -23.05 11.69 -11.49
C PHE A 480 -21.95 12.56 -12.09
N ALA A 481 -20.67 12.22 -11.84
CA ALA A 481 -19.53 12.97 -12.37
C ALA A 481 -19.59 13.16 -13.90
N ALA A 482 -20.15 12.19 -14.64
CA ALA A 482 -20.33 12.30 -16.09
C ALA A 482 -21.15 13.54 -16.47
N PRO A 483 -22.46 13.66 -16.16
CA PRO A 483 -23.22 14.87 -16.48
C PRO A 483 -22.77 16.13 -15.72
N LEU A 484 -22.18 15.99 -14.53
CA LEU A 484 -21.72 17.13 -13.73
C LEU A 484 -20.51 17.84 -14.35
N LEU A 485 -19.57 17.08 -14.93
CA LEU A 485 -18.27 17.58 -15.42
C LEU A 485 -18.18 17.73 -16.95
N VAL A 486 -19.29 17.72 -17.68
CA VAL A 486 -19.28 17.74 -19.15
C VAL A 486 -18.71 19.01 -19.76
N ASP A 487 -19.06 20.17 -19.21
CA ASP A 487 -18.54 21.46 -19.69
C ASP A 487 -17.18 21.78 -19.06
N TYR A 488 -16.72 20.88 -18.19
CA TYR A 488 -15.40 20.88 -17.58
C TYR A 488 -14.43 20.18 -18.54
N SER A 489 -14.18 20.80 -19.70
CA SER A 489 -13.15 20.35 -20.64
C SER A 489 -12.11 21.46 -20.89
N ILE A 490 -10.89 21.18 -20.43
CA ILE A 490 -9.62 21.61 -21.05
C ILE A 490 -9.51 23.11 -21.32
N ALA A 491 -9.46 23.92 -20.27
CA ALA A 491 -8.89 25.26 -20.34
C ALA A 491 -7.45 25.32 -19.80
N SER A 492 -6.80 24.17 -19.55
CA SER A 492 -5.46 24.13 -18.97
C SER A 492 -4.58 22.97 -19.47
N GLU A 493 -4.72 22.56 -20.73
CA GLU A 493 -3.60 21.87 -21.40
C GLU A 493 -2.72 22.93 -22.08
N ASP A 494 -1.43 22.87 -21.73
CA ASP A 494 -0.27 23.40 -22.47
C ASP A 494 -0.01 24.91 -22.46
N LYS A 495 0.06 25.52 -21.28
CA LYS A 495 0.85 26.76 -21.10
C LYS A 495 1.89 26.75 -19.98
N GLU A 496 1.94 25.72 -19.15
CA GLU A 496 2.92 25.65 -18.06
C GLU A 496 4.05 24.70 -18.42
N THR A 497 5.06 25.23 -19.10
CA THR A 497 6.45 24.73 -18.95
C THR A 497 7.49 25.64 -19.63
N ASN A 498 7.12 26.51 -20.58
CA ASN A 498 8.12 27.33 -21.30
C ASN A 498 8.22 28.82 -20.90
N ASP A 499 7.28 29.39 -20.15
CA ASP A 499 7.38 30.79 -19.63
C ASP A 499 7.79 30.87 -18.14
N PHE A 500 8.01 29.72 -17.49
CA PHE A 500 8.20 29.63 -16.04
C PHE A 500 9.51 30.27 -15.56
N MET A 501 10.59 30.12 -16.32
CA MET A 501 11.91 30.68 -15.96
C MET A 501 11.96 32.21 -16.11
N GLU A 502 11.24 32.79 -17.08
CA GLU A 502 11.24 34.24 -17.32
C GLU A 502 10.36 35.00 -16.31
N TYR A 503 9.33 34.34 -15.76
CA TYR A 503 8.48 34.87 -14.68
C TYR A 503 9.17 34.80 -13.29
N MET A 504 9.97 33.75 -13.04
CA MET A 504 10.71 33.54 -11.78
C MET A 504 11.82 34.59 -11.55
N PHE A 505 12.44 35.11 -12.61
CA PHE A 505 13.48 36.15 -12.50
C PHE A 505 12.93 37.58 -12.34
N ASN A 506 11.65 37.82 -12.62
CA ASN A 506 11.06 39.16 -12.65
C ASN A 506 10.08 39.48 -11.50
N SER A 507 9.69 38.50 -10.67
CA SER A 507 8.64 38.71 -9.64
C SER A 507 9.15 38.70 -8.20
N ASN A 508 8.89 39.79 -7.48
CA ASN A 508 9.14 40.03 -6.04
C ASN A 508 8.30 39.12 -5.11
N SER A 509 8.36 37.80 -5.29
CA SER A 509 7.64 36.85 -4.42
C SER A 509 8.37 36.67 -3.07
N LYS A 510 7.62 36.67 -1.95
CA LYS A 510 8.17 36.43 -0.60
C LYS A 510 8.88 35.07 -0.50
N LEU A 511 8.38 34.06 -1.21
CA LEU A 511 8.95 32.72 -1.30
C LEU A 511 10.32 32.74 -2.01
N TYR A 512 10.45 33.50 -3.11
CA TYR A 512 11.73 33.70 -3.82
C TYR A 512 12.79 34.35 -2.90
N HIS A 513 12.41 35.38 -2.14
CA HIS A 513 13.33 36.04 -1.21
C HIS A 513 13.73 35.18 0.00
N TYR A 514 12.80 34.39 0.54
CA TYR A 514 13.09 33.43 1.61
C TYR A 514 14.06 32.34 1.13
N LEU A 515 13.83 31.80 -0.07
CA LEU A 515 14.67 30.75 -0.65
C LEU A 515 16.04 31.27 -1.09
N LYS A 516 16.13 32.45 -1.71
CA LYS A 516 17.41 33.09 -2.01
C LYS A 516 18.30 33.26 -0.77
N LYS A 517 17.67 33.39 0.41
CA LYS A 517 18.35 33.48 1.71
C LYS A 517 18.79 32.12 2.27
N GLN A 518 18.03 31.04 2.02
CA GLN A 518 18.28 29.71 2.60
C GLN A 518 18.96 28.72 1.63
N LEU A 519 18.88 28.92 0.32
CA LEU A 519 19.45 28.02 -0.70
C LEU A 519 20.97 27.82 -0.55
N PRO A 520 21.78 28.86 -0.24
CA PRO A 520 23.22 28.68 -0.03
C PRO A 520 23.56 27.82 1.19
N SER A 521 22.80 27.95 2.29
CA SER A 521 23.01 27.12 3.49
C SER A 521 22.52 25.68 3.28
N MET A 522 21.43 25.49 2.52
CA MET A 522 20.88 24.18 2.16
C MET A 522 21.80 23.40 1.20
N MET A 523 22.40 24.08 0.21
CA MET A 523 23.34 23.47 -0.73
C MET A 523 24.63 23.00 -0.05
N ASN A 524 25.09 23.73 0.98
CA ASN A 524 26.28 23.37 1.75
C ASN A 524 26.09 22.17 2.70
N LEU A 525 24.84 21.80 3.01
CA LEU A 525 24.51 20.63 3.85
C LEU A 525 24.40 19.33 3.05
N LEU A 526 24.31 19.41 1.71
CA LEU A 526 24.14 18.26 0.83
C LEU A 526 25.51 17.86 0.25
N PRO A 527 25.91 16.57 0.32
CA PRO A 527 27.08 16.07 -0.41
C PRO A 527 27.00 16.45 -1.89
N ASN A 528 28.12 16.83 -2.52
CA ASN A 528 28.16 17.39 -3.89
C ASN A 528 27.39 16.56 -4.96
N GLY A 529 27.24 15.24 -4.78
CA GLY A 529 26.44 14.38 -5.68
C GLY A 529 24.92 14.39 -5.45
N LYS A 530 24.44 14.92 -4.31
CA LYS A 530 23.01 14.96 -3.93
C LYS A 530 22.33 16.30 -4.23
N GLN A 531 23.12 17.36 -4.43
CA GLN A 531 22.65 18.71 -4.73
C GLN A 531 21.76 18.75 -5.99
N PHE A 532 22.13 18.03 -7.06
CA PHE A 532 21.34 17.98 -8.30
C PHE A 532 19.97 17.30 -8.12
N THR A 533 19.90 16.22 -7.33
CA THR A 533 18.64 15.50 -7.08
C THR A 533 17.72 16.32 -6.17
N PHE A 534 18.29 16.99 -5.17
CA PHE A 534 17.57 17.92 -4.31
C PHE A 534 17.04 19.13 -5.09
N MET A 535 17.84 19.69 -5.99
CA MET A 535 17.41 20.77 -6.90
C MET A 535 16.28 20.31 -7.82
N LYS A 536 16.33 19.09 -8.38
CA LYS A 536 15.21 18.54 -9.17
C LYS A 536 13.95 18.28 -8.36
N ILE A 537 14.08 17.83 -7.12
CA ILE A 537 12.92 17.63 -6.22
C ILE A 537 12.29 18.99 -5.90
N LEU A 538 13.10 19.99 -5.55
CA LEU A 538 12.65 21.36 -5.36
C LEU A 538 11.97 21.89 -6.62
N GLU A 539 12.57 21.71 -7.80
CA GLU A 539 12.02 22.12 -9.11
C GLU A 539 10.62 21.53 -9.35
N ILE A 540 10.42 20.22 -9.13
CA ILE A 540 9.10 19.57 -9.24
C ILE A 540 8.08 20.13 -8.24
N CYS A 541 8.53 20.44 -7.02
CA CYS A 541 7.68 21.02 -5.98
C CYS A 541 7.30 22.48 -6.31
N PHE A 542 8.20 23.23 -6.94
CA PHE A 542 7.99 24.61 -7.38
C PHE A 542 7.08 24.70 -8.61
N GLU A 543 7.28 23.83 -9.61
CA GLU A 543 6.42 23.72 -10.79
C GLU A 543 4.94 23.51 -10.37
N SER A 544 4.70 22.73 -9.31
CA SER A 544 3.35 22.42 -8.83
C SER A 544 2.73 23.50 -7.91
N ALA A 545 3.55 24.24 -7.14
CA ALA A 545 3.06 25.24 -6.20
C ALA A 545 2.76 26.60 -6.86
N CYS A 546 3.56 27.01 -7.85
CA CYS A 546 3.45 28.32 -8.48
C CYS A 546 2.31 28.43 -9.52
N ALA A 547 1.81 27.31 -10.03
CA ALA A 547 0.69 27.27 -10.98
C ALA A 547 -0.66 27.76 -10.41
N THR A 548 -0.82 27.75 -9.08
CA THR A 548 -2.16 27.85 -8.46
C THR A 548 -2.49 29.22 -7.87
N ASN A 549 -1.54 30.16 -7.78
CA ASN A 549 -1.69 31.50 -7.17
C ASN A 549 -2.42 31.51 -5.80
N ASN A 550 -2.42 30.38 -5.10
CA ASN A 550 -3.21 30.14 -3.89
C ASN A 550 -2.29 30.22 -2.66
N GLU A 551 -2.55 31.17 -1.76
CA GLU A 551 -1.78 31.42 -0.55
C GLU A 551 -1.68 30.18 0.37
N GLN A 552 -2.71 29.33 0.34
CA GLN A 552 -2.71 28.06 1.08
C GLN A 552 -1.72 27.05 0.47
N MET A 553 -1.57 27.03 -0.87
CA MET A 553 -0.60 26.18 -1.57
C MET A 553 0.84 26.63 -1.35
N ILE A 554 1.06 27.95 -1.17
CA ILE A 554 2.37 28.51 -0.79
C ILE A 554 2.77 28.04 0.61
N ASN A 555 1.87 28.09 1.59
CA ASN A 555 2.15 27.58 2.95
C ASN A 555 2.47 26.07 2.96
N TYR A 556 1.80 25.28 2.11
CA TYR A 556 2.10 23.86 1.97
C TYR A 556 3.44 23.60 1.26
N ALA A 557 3.82 24.43 0.28
CA ALA A 557 5.14 24.37 -0.32
C ALA A 557 6.25 24.73 0.68
N GLU A 558 6.04 25.74 1.52
CA GLU A 558 6.95 26.08 2.63
C GLU A 558 7.09 24.92 3.61
N THR A 559 5.97 24.27 3.98
CA THR A 559 5.98 23.07 4.82
C THR A 559 6.78 21.93 4.17
N LEU A 560 6.60 21.70 2.86
CA LEU A 560 7.34 20.67 2.13
C LEU A 560 8.84 20.97 2.10
N ILE A 561 9.21 22.25 1.96
CA ILE A 561 10.59 22.71 2.03
C ILE A 561 11.16 22.51 3.43
N GLU A 562 10.41 22.80 4.50
CA GLU A 562 10.81 22.50 5.88
C GLU A 562 11.01 20.99 6.10
N MET A 563 10.11 20.15 5.55
CA MET A 563 10.26 18.70 5.56
C MET A 563 11.53 18.25 4.82
N LEU A 564 11.82 18.82 3.65
CA LEU A 564 13.03 18.54 2.87
C LEU A 564 14.31 19.01 3.59
N ILE A 565 14.25 20.16 4.27
CA ILE A 565 15.35 20.67 5.11
C ILE A 565 15.59 19.72 6.29
N ALA A 566 14.53 19.25 6.94
CA ALA A 566 14.64 18.29 8.03
C ALA A 566 15.26 16.96 7.56
N ILE A 567 14.82 16.45 6.40
CA ILE A 567 15.42 15.27 5.75
C ILE A 567 16.92 15.48 5.48
N SER A 568 17.35 16.68 5.08
CA SER A 568 18.76 16.96 4.79
C SER A 568 19.66 16.98 6.03
N LYS A 569 19.08 17.19 7.22
CA LYS A 569 19.81 17.29 8.50
C LYS A 569 19.95 15.93 9.20
N THR A 570 19.14 14.94 8.81
CA THR A 570 19.15 13.55 9.33
C THR A 570 19.88 12.62 8.38
#